data_AF-A0A3G2C7R3-F1
#
_entry.id   AF-A0A3G2C7R3-F1
#
_cell.length_a   1.000
_cell.length_b   1.000
_cell.length_c   1.000
_cell.angle_alpha   90.00
_cell.angle_beta   90.00
_cell.angle_gamma   90.00
#
_symmetry.space_group_name_H-M   'P 1'
#
loop_
_entity.id
_entity.type
_entity.pdbx_description
1 polymer ?
#
loop_
_entity_poly.entity_id
_entity_poly.type
_entity_poly.pdbx_seq_one_letter_code
_entity_poly.pdbx_strand_id
1 'polypeptide(L)'
;MAYSYGTQIAALYAERFPYNVRSIVLDGVVDIDDLEDNFTWQLKQAQSYQETFDRFASWCARTKSCPLSSDRDKAITQFHELLSKLHHKPLLDSKGENISSDELISLTTDLLLWRSSWPTLATAIRQFSQGIVSNEI
;
A
#
# COMPACT_ATOMS: atom_id res chain seq x y z
N MET A 1 -15.42 9.10 17.46
CA MET A 1 -14.86 8.06 16.59
C MET A 1 -13.64 8.65 15.92
N ALA A 2 -12.52 7.93 15.90
CA ALA A 2 -11.25 8.41 15.39
C ALA A 2 -10.57 7.30 14.58
N TYR A 3 -9.83 7.70 13.55
CA TYR A 3 -9.20 6.80 12.59
C TYR A 3 -7.72 7.13 12.44
N SER A 4 -6.86 6.10 12.30
CA SER A 4 -5.43 6.27 12.02
C SER A 4 -4.77 7.28 12.99
N TYR A 5 -4.06 8.31 12.52
CA TYR A 5 -3.47 9.36 13.35
C TYR A 5 -4.46 10.01 14.35
N GLY A 6 -5.74 10.08 13.98
CA GLY A 6 -6.79 10.55 14.88
C GLY A 6 -6.92 9.71 16.16
N THR A 7 -6.55 8.41 16.14
CA THR A 7 -6.60 7.57 17.33
C THR A 7 -5.58 8.00 18.37
N GLN A 8 -4.39 8.44 17.94
CA GLN A 8 -3.38 9.01 18.83
C GLN A 8 -3.92 10.27 19.50
N ILE A 9 -4.47 11.20 18.71
CA ILE A 9 -5.06 12.44 19.24
C ILE A 9 -6.17 12.12 20.25
N ALA A 10 -7.05 11.19 19.91
CA ALA A 10 -8.20 10.86 20.73
C ALA A 10 -7.80 10.13 22.03
N ALA A 11 -6.75 9.28 21.99
CA ALA A 11 -6.17 8.65 23.18
C ALA A 11 -5.54 9.69 24.11
N LEU A 12 -4.71 10.60 23.59
CA LEU A 12 -4.10 11.68 24.37
C LEU A 12 -5.16 12.63 24.97
N TYR A 13 -6.23 12.92 24.23
CA TYR A 13 -7.35 13.70 24.74
C TYR A 13 -8.05 12.99 25.90
N ALA A 14 -8.31 11.68 25.76
CA ALA A 14 -8.97 10.89 26.80
C ALA A 14 -8.13 10.78 28.08
N GLU A 15 -6.80 10.68 27.95
CA GLU A 15 -5.87 10.72 29.08
C GLU A 15 -5.91 12.08 29.80
N ARG A 16 -5.91 13.18 29.05
CA ARG A 16 -5.85 14.52 29.62
C ARG A 16 -7.19 15.05 30.15
N PHE A 17 -8.31 14.63 29.55
CA PHE A 17 -9.65 15.09 29.89
C PHE A 17 -10.61 13.91 30.11
N PRO A 18 -10.34 13.01 31.07
CA PRO A 18 -11.08 11.76 31.23
C PRO A 18 -12.56 11.98 31.53
N TYR A 19 -12.92 13.07 32.21
CA TYR A 19 -14.30 13.41 32.55
C TYR A 19 -15.10 14.03 31.40
N ASN A 20 -14.44 14.36 30.28
CA ASN A 20 -15.08 14.95 29.09
C ASN A 20 -15.35 13.91 27.99
N VAL A 21 -15.01 12.65 28.22
CA VAL A 21 -15.23 11.56 27.26
C VAL A 21 -16.44 10.74 27.68
N ARG A 22 -17.55 10.88 26.94
CA ARG A 22 -18.72 10.00 27.10
C ARG A 22 -18.45 8.61 26.49
N SER A 23 -17.90 8.58 25.27
CA SER A 23 -17.60 7.35 24.53
C SER A 23 -16.56 7.63 23.45
N ILE A 24 -15.69 6.66 23.19
CA ILE A 24 -14.62 6.74 22.19
C ILE A 24 -14.57 5.44 21.39
N VAL A 25 -14.31 5.56 20.09
CA VAL A 25 -14.05 4.43 19.20
C VAL A 25 -12.78 4.78 18.43
N LEU A 26 -11.81 3.89 18.46
CA LEU A 26 -10.50 4.02 17.82
C LEU A 26 -10.39 2.91 16.78
N ASP A 27 -10.20 3.26 15.51
CA ASP A 27 -10.10 2.31 14.40
C ASP A 27 -8.81 2.56 13.60
N GLY A 28 -8.00 1.52 13.41
CA GLY A 28 -6.61 1.67 12.94
C GLY A 28 -5.74 2.35 13.98
N VAL A 29 -5.59 1.71 15.14
CA VAL A 29 -4.93 2.29 16.33
C VAL A 29 -3.44 2.53 16.09
N VAL A 30 -3.02 3.77 16.25
CA VAL A 30 -1.62 4.14 16.47
C VAL A 30 -1.25 3.80 17.91
N ASP A 31 -0.32 2.87 18.07
CA ASP A 31 0.32 2.59 19.35
C ASP A 31 1.33 3.72 19.64
N ILE A 32 1.14 4.40 20.78
CA ILE A 32 1.92 5.59 21.15
C ILE A 32 3.30 5.18 21.69
N ASP A 33 3.41 4.01 22.32
CA ASP A 33 4.68 3.52 22.87
C ASP A 33 5.64 3.15 21.73
N ASP A 34 5.11 2.62 20.62
CA ASP A 34 5.87 2.34 19.41
C ASP A 34 6.47 3.61 18.76
N LEU A 35 5.93 4.81 19.05
CA LEU A 35 6.45 6.07 18.48
C LEU A 35 7.79 6.49 19.10
N GLU A 36 8.18 5.92 20.24
CA GLU A 36 9.49 6.17 20.85
C GLU A 36 10.63 5.54 20.01
N ASP A 37 10.33 4.48 19.27
CA ASP A 37 11.22 3.84 18.30
C ASP A 37 10.65 3.92 16.88
N ASN A 38 10.93 5.06 16.23
CA ASN A 38 10.49 5.32 14.87
C ASN A 38 10.96 4.26 13.85
N PHE A 39 12.13 3.62 14.08
CA PHE A 39 12.61 2.58 13.17
C PHE A 39 11.73 1.32 13.29
N THR A 40 11.49 0.84 14.52
CA THR A 40 10.63 -0.30 14.76
C THR A 40 9.21 -0.06 14.26
N TRP A 41 8.67 1.14 14.46
CA TRP A 41 7.35 1.51 13.94
C TRP A 41 7.28 1.42 12.41
N GLN A 42 8.26 1.99 11.70
CA GLN A 42 8.32 1.90 10.24
C GLN A 42 8.50 0.46 9.74
N LEU A 43 9.32 -0.34 10.44
CA LEU A 43 9.53 -1.74 10.09
C LEU A 43 8.24 -2.55 10.21
N LYS A 44 7.47 -2.39 11.30
CA LYS A 44 6.17 -3.05 11.49
C LYS A 44 5.15 -2.65 10.40
N GLN A 45 5.13 -1.37 10.02
CA GLN A 45 4.29 -0.93 8.90
C GLN A 45 4.71 -1.57 7.58
N ALA A 46 6.01 -1.58 7.26
CA ALA A 46 6.52 -2.20 6.04
C ALA A 46 6.20 -3.71 5.97
N GLN A 47 6.32 -4.42 7.10
CA GLN A 47 5.91 -5.82 7.21
C GLN A 47 4.40 -5.99 6.92
N SER A 48 3.56 -5.13 7.46
CA SER A 48 2.11 -5.16 7.22
C SER A 48 1.74 -4.91 5.75
N TYR A 49 2.46 -4.00 5.08
CA TYR A 49 2.32 -3.79 3.64
C TYR A 49 2.77 -5.01 2.84
N GLN A 50 3.90 -5.64 3.19
CA GLN A 50 4.36 -6.87 2.54
C GLN A 50 3.34 -8.00 2.68
N GLU A 51 2.79 -8.23 3.87
CA GLU A 51 1.75 -9.24 4.06
C GLU A 51 0.47 -8.91 3.26
N THR A 52 0.13 -7.62 3.14
CA THR A 52 -1.00 -7.18 2.31
C THR A 52 -0.73 -7.40 0.83
N PHE A 53 0.49 -7.14 0.37
CA PHE A 53 0.95 -7.47 -0.97
C PHE A 53 0.86 -8.98 -1.24
N ASP A 54 1.30 -9.83 -0.31
CA ASP A 54 1.22 -11.29 -0.45
C ASP A 54 -0.25 -11.74 -0.59
N ARG A 55 -1.16 -11.16 0.21
CA ARG A 55 -2.62 -11.40 0.09
C ARG A 55 -3.18 -10.90 -1.25
N PHE A 56 -2.74 -9.73 -1.70
CA PHE A 56 -3.10 -9.18 -2.99
C PHE A 56 -2.64 -10.10 -4.12
N ALA A 57 -1.38 -10.54 -4.14
CA ALA A 57 -0.84 -11.44 -5.16
C ALA A 57 -1.62 -12.76 -5.22
N SER A 58 -1.91 -13.37 -4.06
CA SER A 58 -2.73 -14.60 -3.99
C SER A 58 -4.15 -14.42 -4.52
N TRP A 59 -4.77 -13.26 -4.29
CA TRP A 59 -6.08 -12.93 -4.84
C TRP A 59 -5.99 -12.63 -6.34
N CYS A 60 -5.02 -11.81 -6.73
CA CYS A 60 -4.76 -11.32 -8.07
C CYS A 60 -4.56 -12.50 -9.01
N ALA A 61 -3.76 -13.50 -8.65
CA ALA A 61 -3.50 -14.69 -9.47
C ALA A 61 -4.76 -15.53 -9.81
N ARG A 62 -5.89 -15.30 -9.12
CA ARG A 62 -7.19 -15.94 -9.42
C ARG A 62 -8.03 -15.12 -10.41
N THR A 63 -7.53 -13.97 -10.83
CA THR A 63 -8.19 -13.05 -11.77
C THR A 63 -7.50 -13.11 -13.13
N LYS A 64 -8.23 -12.83 -14.21
CA LYS A 64 -7.67 -12.82 -15.58
C LYS A 64 -6.73 -11.65 -15.85
N SER A 65 -6.74 -10.62 -14.99
CA SER A 65 -5.96 -9.40 -15.17
C SER A 65 -4.59 -9.43 -14.52
N CYS A 66 -4.27 -10.46 -13.74
CA CYS A 66 -3.07 -10.46 -12.94
C CYS A 66 -1.85 -11.03 -13.67
N PRO A 67 -0.73 -10.29 -13.72
CA PRO A 67 0.53 -10.81 -14.24
C PRO A 67 1.36 -11.56 -13.17
N LEU A 68 0.97 -11.49 -11.90
CA LEU A 68 1.69 -12.08 -10.77
C LEU A 68 1.30 -13.55 -10.55
N SER A 69 2.27 -14.33 -10.08
CA SER A 69 2.09 -15.72 -9.67
C SER A 69 1.21 -15.85 -8.42
N SER A 70 0.56 -17.01 -8.28
CA SER A 70 -0.07 -17.39 -7.01
C SER A 70 0.95 -17.87 -5.96
N ASP A 71 2.18 -18.17 -6.39
CA ASP A 71 3.29 -18.48 -5.51
C ASP A 71 3.91 -17.18 -4.99
N ARG A 72 4.07 -17.10 -3.66
CA ARG A 72 4.50 -15.88 -2.96
C ARG A 72 5.86 -15.39 -3.46
N ASP A 73 6.86 -16.27 -3.44
CA ASP A 73 8.23 -15.86 -3.72
C ASP A 73 8.38 -15.48 -5.20
N LYS A 74 7.72 -16.19 -6.11
CA LYS A 74 7.65 -15.81 -7.53
C LYS A 74 6.95 -14.47 -7.74
N ALA A 75 5.85 -14.19 -7.04
CA ALA A 75 5.15 -12.91 -7.16
C ALA A 75 6.04 -11.74 -6.71
N ILE A 76 6.78 -11.91 -5.61
CA ILE A 76 7.77 -10.92 -5.13
C ILE A 76 8.85 -10.70 -6.19
N THR A 77 9.44 -11.79 -6.73
CA THR A 77 10.45 -11.67 -7.80
C THR A 77 9.90 -10.94 -9.03
N GLN A 78 8.71 -11.29 -9.51
CA GLN A 78 8.09 -10.65 -10.67
C GLN A 78 7.84 -9.15 -10.44
N PHE A 79 7.39 -8.77 -9.24
CA PHE A 79 7.19 -7.37 -8.91
C PHE A 79 8.52 -6.60 -8.83
N HIS A 80 9.55 -7.20 -8.24
CA HIS A 80 10.90 -6.61 -8.22
C HIS A 80 11.51 -6.47 -9.61
N GLU A 81 11.29 -7.43 -10.51
CA GLU A 81 11.70 -7.33 -11.91
C GLU A 81 10.99 -6.17 -12.63
N LEU A 82 9.70 -5.96 -12.36
CA LEU A 82 8.96 -4.82 -12.90
C LEU A 82 9.50 -3.49 -12.37
N LEU A 83 9.73 -3.39 -11.06
CA LEU A 83 10.36 -2.21 -10.46
C LEU A 83 11.73 -1.94 -11.10
N SER A 84 12.58 -2.96 -11.23
CA SER A 84 13.89 -2.82 -11.87
C SER A 84 13.76 -2.33 -13.32
N LYS A 85 12.81 -2.87 -14.11
CA LYS A 85 12.56 -2.39 -15.47
C LYS A 85 12.17 -0.91 -15.50
N LEU A 86 11.25 -0.48 -14.64
CA LEU A 86 10.80 0.91 -14.56
C LEU A 86 11.89 1.86 -14.04
N HIS A 87 12.78 1.37 -13.17
CA HIS A 87 13.93 2.13 -12.71
C HIS A 87 14.91 2.44 -13.87
N HIS A 88 15.23 1.43 -14.68
CA HIS A 88 16.18 1.59 -15.79
C HIS A 88 15.56 2.28 -17.02
N LYS A 89 14.27 2.05 -17.27
CA LYS A 89 13.53 2.60 -18.40
C LYS A 89 12.12 2.97 -17.94
N PRO A 90 11.94 4.17 -17.35
CA PRO A 90 10.63 4.67 -16.99
C PRO A 90 9.70 4.68 -18.20
N LEU A 91 8.41 4.45 -17.94
CA LEU A 91 7.38 4.70 -18.95
C LEU A 91 7.02 6.18 -18.94
N LEU A 92 6.39 6.65 -20.02
CA LEU A 92 5.87 8.01 -20.09
C LEU A 92 4.35 7.94 -20.12
N ASP A 93 3.71 8.79 -19.32
CA ASP A 93 2.28 8.99 -19.37
C ASP A 93 1.87 9.91 -20.55
N SER A 94 0.59 10.23 -20.65
CA SER A 94 0.06 11.10 -21.71
C SER A 94 0.55 12.56 -21.64
N LYS A 95 1.08 12.99 -20.49
CA LYS A 95 1.67 14.32 -20.26
C LYS A 95 3.19 14.33 -20.44
N GLY A 96 3.80 13.16 -20.64
CA GLY A 96 5.26 13.00 -20.70
C GLY A 96 5.92 12.94 -19.33
N GLU A 97 5.15 12.68 -18.26
CA GLU A 97 5.67 12.44 -16.91
C GLU A 97 6.16 10.99 -16.81
N ASN A 98 7.26 10.80 -16.08
CA ASN A 98 7.86 9.49 -15.89
C ASN A 98 7.01 8.65 -14.91
N ILE A 99 6.72 7.42 -15.31
CA ILE A 99 6.27 6.36 -14.43
C ILE A 99 7.48 5.47 -14.16
N SER A 100 8.16 5.73 -13.05
CA SER A 100 9.34 4.98 -12.60
C SER A 100 8.96 3.91 -11.57
N SER A 101 9.98 3.28 -10.99
CA SER A 101 9.80 2.38 -9.85
C SER A 101 9.15 3.06 -8.65
N ASP A 102 9.43 4.34 -8.41
CA ASP A 102 8.90 5.07 -7.26
C ASP A 102 7.40 5.34 -7.42
N GLU A 103 6.95 5.70 -8.62
CA GLU A 103 5.52 5.82 -8.92
C GLU A 103 4.79 4.49 -8.74
N LEU A 104 5.38 3.35 -9.16
CA LEU A 104 4.76 2.04 -8.95
C LEU A 104 4.70 1.67 -7.45
N ILE A 105 5.72 1.99 -6.66
CA ILE A 105 5.70 1.77 -5.20
C ILE A 105 4.61 2.63 -4.55
N SER A 106 4.52 3.90 -4.92
CA SER A 106 3.50 4.83 -4.42
C SER A 106 2.09 4.32 -4.75
N LEU A 107 1.83 4.01 -6.02
CA LEU A 107 0.55 3.49 -6.49
C LEU A 107 0.17 2.17 -5.79
N THR A 108 1.15 1.29 -5.60
CA THR A 108 0.94 0.02 -4.89
C THR A 108 0.56 0.26 -3.44
N THR A 109 1.25 1.17 -2.75
CA THR A 109 0.96 1.53 -1.35
C THR A 109 -0.46 2.09 -1.21
N ASP A 110 -0.86 3.00 -2.11
CA ASP A 110 -2.18 3.63 -2.08
C ASP A 110 -3.32 2.63 -2.37
N LEU A 111 -3.14 1.78 -3.40
CA LEU A 111 -4.19 0.86 -3.83
C LEU A 111 -4.25 -0.44 -3.01
N LEU A 112 -3.20 -0.80 -2.27
CA LEU A 112 -3.22 -1.99 -1.40
C LEU A 112 -4.14 -1.82 -0.19
N LEU A 113 -4.27 -0.59 0.31
CA LEU A 113 -5.00 -0.27 1.54
C LEU A 113 -6.46 -0.75 1.48
N TRP A 114 -7.09 -0.60 0.31
CA TRP A 114 -8.50 -0.95 0.12
C TRP A 114 -8.65 -2.10 -0.84
N ARG A 115 -9.26 -3.20 -0.39
CA ARG A 115 -9.51 -4.39 -1.23
C ARG A 115 -10.35 -4.07 -2.48
N SER A 116 -11.20 -3.05 -2.42
CA SER A 116 -11.96 -2.54 -3.58
C SER A 116 -11.07 -1.98 -4.69
N SER A 117 -9.86 -1.53 -4.36
CA SER A 117 -8.88 -0.96 -5.29
C SER A 117 -7.94 -2.00 -5.90
N TRP A 118 -7.94 -3.24 -5.40
CA TRP A 118 -7.08 -4.32 -5.91
C TRP A 118 -7.28 -4.62 -7.41
N PRO A 119 -8.49 -4.58 -8.00
CA PRO A 119 -8.64 -4.72 -9.45
C PRO A 119 -7.90 -3.65 -10.25
N THR A 120 -7.88 -2.40 -9.77
CA THR A 120 -7.13 -1.29 -10.38
C THR A 120 -5.63 -1.57 -10.30
N LEU A 121 -5.13 -1.98 -9.14
CA LEU A 121 -3.71 -2.33 -8.96
C LEU A 121 -3.29 -3.48 -9.88
N ALA A 122 -4.09 -4.55 -9.97
CA ALA A 122 -3.80 -5.67 -10.87
C ALA A 122 -3.73 -5.23 -12.34
N THR A 123 -4.62 -4.32 -12.75
CA THR A 123 -4.63 -3.72 -14.09
C THR A 123 -3.37 -2.88 -14.33
N ALA A 124 -2.97 -2.07 -13.35
CA ALA A 124 -1.77 -1.23 -13.42
C ALA A 124 -0.50 -2.06 -13.60
N ILE A 125 -0.30 -3.05 -12.73
CA ILE A 125 0.87 -3.95 -12.81
C ILE A 125 0.90 -4.67 -14.17
N ARG A 126 -0.25 -5.11 -14.68
CA ARG A 126 -0.33 -5.73 -16.02
C ARG A 126 0.07 -4.74 -17.11
N GLN A 127 -0.51 -3.54 -17.13
CA GLN A 127 -0.23 -2.54 -18.16
C GLN A 127 1.26 -2.13 -18.13
N PHE A 128 1.81 -1.83 -16.96
CA PHE A 128 3.21 -1.46 -16.83
C PHE A 128 4.15 -2.61 -17.21
N SER A 129 3.79 -3.86 -16.92
CA SER A 129 4.54 -5.04 -17.38
C SER A 129 4.60 -5.18 -18.91
N GLN A 130 3.62 -4.57 -19.60
CA GLN A 130 3.52 -4.53 -21.06
C GLN A 130 4.05 -3.21 -21.66
N GLY A 131 4.53 -2.29 -20.83
CA GLY A 131 4.99 -0.97 -21.27
C GLY A 131 3.87 0.00 -21.65
N ILE A 132 2.66 -0.22 -21.14
CA ILE A 132 1.46 0.58 -21.41
C ILE A 132 1.20 1.47 -20.19
N VAL A 133 0.96 2.76 -20.40
CA VAL A 133 0.40 3.68 -19.40
C VAL A 133 -0.94 4.18 -19.95
N SER A 134 -2.04 3.89 -19.24
CA SER A 134 -3.38 4.34 -19.63
C SER A 134 -3.88 5.42 -18.69
N ASN A 135 -4.75 6.31 -19.19
CA ASN A 135 -5.37 7.37 -18.38
C ASN A 135 -6.45 6.86 -17.40
N GLU A 136 -6.67 5.55 -17.32
CA GLU A 136 -7.70 4.91 -16.49
C GLU A 136 -7.16 4.46 -15.11
N ILE A 137 -5.88 4.75 -14.84
CA ILE A 137 -5.14 4.33 -13.64
C ILE A 137 -4.47 5.55 -13.01
#